data_AF-A0A348V9L9-F1
#
_entry.id   AF-A0A348V9L9-F1
#
_cell.length_a   1.000
_cell.length_b   1.000
_cell.length_c   1.000
_cell.angle_alpha   90.00
_cell.angle_beta   90.00
_cell.angle_gamma   90.00
#
_symmetry.space_group_name_H-M   'P 1'
#
loop_
_entity.id
_entity.type
_entity.pdbx_description
1 polymer ?
#
loop_
_entity_poly.entity_id
_entity_poly.type
_entity_poly.pdbx_seq_one_letter_code
_entity_poly.pdbx_strand_id
1 'polypeptide(L)'
;MRDIWIEPPYQTIYRIADPLEMMVPVEFGRFNRHQVDWIRRRDTDVLTGLVRCQFIGRVASGKTVQCPMDEETAGGISQLHAHHIIPQGAWEGWLRFGEETETPHQPWNGIMLCALYHHNGPRGIHPDYARAREIYKFNQNSFNEVAHEHHKLIEEGIPYWNTEYDNLLYDIARDRTEDYLFVHPNDPFPYK
;
A
#
# COMPACT_ATOMS: atom_id res chain seq x y z
N MET A 1 -25.99 -5.75 19.10
CA MET A 1 -25.33 -4.70 18.30
C MET A 1 -24.97 -5.36 16.99
N ARG A 2 -25.50 -4.86 15.86
CA ARG A 2 -25.25 -5.47 14.55
C ARG A 2 -23.86 -5.03 14.10
N ASP A 3 -23.02 -5.99 13.75
CA ASP A 3 -21.77 -5.76 13.05
C ASP A 3 -22.08 -5.01 11.76
N ILE A 4 -21.82 -3.70 11.77
CA ILE A 4 -21.77 -2.92 10.54
C ILE A 4 -20.45 -3.34 9.91
N TRP A 5 -20.49 -4.42 9.14
CA TRP A 5 -19.52 -4.66 8.09
C TRP A 5 -19.57 -3.44 7.18
N ILE A 6 -18.65 -2.51 7.41
CA ILE A 6 -18.32 -1.50 6.42
C ILE A 6 -17.74 -2.30 5.27
N GLU A 7 -18.49 -2.43 4.17
CA GLU A 7 -17.96 -2.96 2.92
C GLU A 7 -16.61 -2.27 2.65
N PRO A 8 -15.59 -2.99 2.17
CA PRO A 8 -14.28 -2.41 1.92
C PRO A 8 -14.45 -1.12 1.09
N PRO A 9 -13.79 0.00 1.43
CA PRO A 9 -14.03 1.31 0.83
C PRO A 9 -13.64 1.42 -0.66
N TYR A 10 -13.32 0.31 -1.31
CA TYR A 10 -12.88 0.26 -2.68
C TYR A 10 -14.04 -0.16 -3.57
N GLN A 11 -14.87 0.81 -3.94
CA GLN A 11 -15.64 0.65 -5.17
C GLN A 11 -14.64 0.42 -6.31
N THR A 12 -14.90 -0.60 -7.13
CA THR A 12 -14.20 -0.81 -8.40
C THR A 12 -14.24 0.49 -9.20
N ILE A 13 -13.08 1.05 -9.51
CA ILE A 13 -13.01 2.26 -10.33
C ILE A 13 -13.22 1.82 -11.77
N TYR A 14 -14.30 2.30 -12.37
CA TYR A 14 -14.60 2.07 -13.78
C TYR A 14 -13.98 3.19 -14.61
N ARG A 15 -13.22 2.84 -15.64
CA ARG A 15 -12.76 3.80 -16.66
C ARG A 15 -14.00 4.31 -17.41
N ILE A 16 -14.25 5.62 -17.43
CA ILE A 16 -15.28 6.20 -18.29
C ILE A 16 -14.68 6.26 -19.71
N ALA A 17 -14.94 5.23 -20.51
CA ALA A 17 -14.64 5.22 -21.93
C ALA A 17 -15.96 5.03 -22.69
N ASP A 18 -16.57 6.15 -23.10
CA ASP A 18 -17.81 6.22 -23.89
C ASP A 18 -19.05 5.48 -23.29
N PRO A 19 -20.30 5.85 -23.63
CA PRO A 19 -21.50 5.24 -23.05
C PRO A 19 -21.76 3.76 -23.44
N LEU A 20 -20.88 3.11 -24.19
CA LEU A 20 -21.16 1.84 -24.87
C LEU A 20 -20.09 0.75 -24.75
N GLU A 21 -18.98 0.96 -24.03
CA GLU A 21 -17.96 -0.08 -23.84
C GLU A 21 -17.91 -0.63 -22.41
N MET A 22 -17.68 -1.94 -22.32
CA MET A 22 -17.70 -2.74 -21.10
C MET A 22 -16.89 -2.08 -19.97
N MET A 23 -17.50 -2.05 -18.78
CA MET A 23 -16.85 -1.76 -17.50
C MET A 23 -15.68 -2.72 -17.27
N VAL A 24 -14.45 -2.30 -17.59
CA VAL A 24 -13.25 -3.07 -17.24
C VAL A 24 -12.81 -2.69 -15.83
N PRO A 25 -12.81 -3.62 -14.86
CA PRO A 25 -12.28 -3.36 -13.53
C PRO A 25 -10.79 -3.07 -13.63
N VAL A 26 -10.38 -1.87 -13.24
CA VAL A 26 -8.96 -1.53 -13.16
C VAL A 26 -8.48 -1.85 -11.75
N GLU A 27 -8.20 -3.13 -11.50
CA GLU A 27 -7.45 -3.53 -10.31
C GLU A 27 -5.96 -3.31 -10.60
N PHE A 28 -5.44 -2.12 -10.29
CA PHE A 28 -3.99 -1.91 -10.34
C PHE A 28 -3.32 -2.77 -9.26
N GLY A 29 -2.70 -3.86 -9.69
CA GLY A 29 -1.51 -4.45 -9.08
C GLY A 29 -1.49 -4.69 -7.59
N ARG A 30 -2.50 -5.36 -7.04
CA ARG A 30 -2.48 -5.76 -5.63
C ARG A 30 -1.60 -6.97 -5.42
N PHE A 31 -0.97 -7.05 -4.26
CA PHE A 31 -0.38 -8.31 -3.81
C PHE A 31 -1.48 -9.36 -3.71
N ASN A 32 -1.23 -10.56 -4.25
CA ASN A 32 -2.14 -11.68 -4.06
C ASN A 32 -2.13 -12.11 -2.59
N ARG A 33 -3.09 -12.96 -2.19
CA ARG A 33 -3.20 -13.40 -0.79
C ARG A 33 -1.91 -14.02 -0.24
N HIS A 34 -1.22 -14.85 -1.03
CA HIS A 34 0.02 -15.49 -0.61
C HIS A 34 1.15 -14.48 -0.38
N GLN A 35 1.24 -13.47 -1.24
CA GLN A 35 2.21 -12.37 -1.11
C GLN A 35 1.91 -11.53 0.12
N VAL A 36 0.65 -11.18 0.36
CA VAL A 36 0.23 -10.46 1.58
C VAL A 36 0.58 -11.27 2.83
N ASP A 37 0.26 -12.57 2.84
CA ASP A 37 0.54 -13.44 3.99
C ASP A 37 2.05 -13.62 4.20
N TRP A 38 2.85 -13.65 3.13
CA TRP A 38 4.31 -13.66 3.23
C TRP A 38 4.85 -12.35 3.81
N ILE A 39 4.39 -11.20 3.31
CA ILE A 39 4.79 -9.88 3.82
C ILE A 39 4.42 -9.74 5.30
N ARG A 40 3.25 -10.26 5.72
CA ARG A 40 2.84 -10.30 7.13
C ARG A 40 3.83 -11.09 7.98
N ARG A 41 4.22 -12.31 7.56
CA ARG A 41 5.22 -13.11 8.29
C ARG A 41 6.57 -12.41 8.36
N ARG A 42 7.01 -11.80 7.26
CA ARG A 42 8.23 -10.98 7.22
C ARG A 42 8.13 -9.82 8.21
N ASP A 43 6.98 -9.15 8.31
CA ASP A 43 6.78 -7.96 9.14
C ASP A 43 6.22 -8.27 10.54
N THR A 44 6.21 -9.54 10.94
CA THR A 44 5.94 -9.99 12.31
C THR A 44 7.13 -9.70 13.21
N ASP A 45 6.85 -9.09 14.36
CA ASP A 45 7.83 -8.87 15.41
C ASP A 45 8.17 -10.19 16.11
N VAL A 46 9.47 -10.52 16.15
CA VAL A 46 9.92 -11.80 16.72
C VAL A 46 9.74 -11.90 18.23
N LEU A 47 9.61 -10.78 18.94
CA LEU A 47 9.43 -10.74 20.39
C LEU A 47 7.96 -10.84 20.78
N THR A 48 7.09 -10.13 20.06
CA THR A 48 5.65 -10.07 20.39
C THR A 48 4.81 -11.07 19.60
N GLY A 49 5.29 -11.53 18.43
CA GLY A 49 4.53 -12.34 17.50
C GLY A 49 3.46 -11.56 16.72
N LEU A 50 3.38 -10.24 16.89
CA LEU A 50 2.38 -9.39 16.25
C LEU A 50 2.90 -8.83 14.91
N VAL A 51 2.03 -8.72 13.91
CA VAL A 51 2.34 -7.99 12.67
C VAL A 51 2.37 -6.50 12.96
N ARG A 52 3.37 -5.78 12.45
CA ARG A 52 3.56 -4.35 12.75
C ARG A 52 3.59 -3.48 11.50
N CYS A 53 3.19 -2.23 11.68
CA CYS A 53 3.51 -1.17 10.73
C CYS A 53 5.03 -0.96 10.70
N GLN A 54 5.61 -0.98 9.51
CA GLN A 54 7.06 -0.84 9.31
C GLN A 54 7.49 0.61 9.06
N PHE A 55 6.55 1.56 9.02
CA PHE A 55 6.90 2.96 8.85
C PHE A 55 7.77 3.46 10.01
N ILE A 56 8.87 4.13 9.69
CA ILE A 56 9.74 4.78 10.68
C ILE A 56 9.76 6.30 10.43
N GLY A 57 9.58 7.06 11.50
CA GLY A 57 9.63 8.52 11.47
C GLY A 57 10.81 9.05 12.29
N ARG A 58 11.14 10.32 12.10
CA ARG A 58 12.12 11.01 12.93
C ARG A 58 11.42 11.93 13.92
N VAL A 59 11.68 11.75 15.22
CA VAL A 59 11.16 12.65 16.25
C VAL A 59 12.05 13.90 16.38
N ALA A 60 11.57 14.93 17.08
CA ALA A 60 12.27 16.22 17.24
C ALA A 60 13.69 16.09 17.82
N SER A 61 13.98 15.03 18.57
CA SER A 61 15.34 14.74 19.08
C SER A 61 16.31 14.20 18.01
N GLY A 62 15.86 14.02 16.77
CA GLY A 62 16.64 13.42 15.70
C GLY A 62 16.70 11.88 15.75
N LYS A 63 16.07 11.25 16.75
CA LYS A 63 15.96 9.79 16.86
C LYS A 63 14.95 9.26 15.86
N THR A 64 15.28 8.16 15.18
CA THR A 64 14.34 7.39 14.38
C THR A 64 13.50 6.49 15.30
N VAL A 65 12.18 6.51 15.10
CA VAL A 65 11.21 5.76 15.90
C VAL A 65 10.28 5.03 14.95
N GLN A 66 10.12 3.73 15.16
CA GLN A 66 9.14 2.93 14.44
C GLN A 66 7.73 3.26 14.91
N CYS A 67 6.78 3.23 13.97
CA CYS A 67 5.37 3.32 14.27
C CYS A 67 4.97 2.31 15.37
N PRO A 68 4.26 2.75 16.42
CA PRO A 68 3.84 1.85 17.49
C PRO A 68 2.66 0.95 17.09
N MET A 69 2.10 1.13 15.90
CA MET A 69 0.91 0.39 15.46
C MET A 69 1.29 -1.05 15.07
N ASP A 70 0.58 -1.98 15.68
CA ASP A 70 0.58 -3.43 15.41
C ASP A 70 -0.86 -3.91 15.20
N GLU A 71 -1.06 -5.20 14.94
CA GLU A 71 -2.40 -5.72 14.67
C GLU A 71 -3.37 -5.57 15.86
N GLU A 72 -2.90 -5.50 17.11
CA GLU A 72 -3.76 -5.27 18.26
C GLU A 72 -4.15 -3.80 18.37
N THR A 73 -3.16 -2.92 18.36
CA THR A 73 -3.33 -1.47 18.53
C THR A 73 -3.96 -0.80 17.31
N ALA A 74 -3.84 -1.39 16.12
CA ALA A 74 -4.53 -0.94 14.91
C ALA A 74 -6.01 -1.30 14.87
N GLY A 75 -6.50 -2.17 15.77
CA GLY A 75 -7.88 -2.68 15.74
C GLY A 75 -8.06 -3.89 14.82
N GLY A 76 -7.03 -4.70 14.67
CA GLY A 76 -7.01 -5.96 13.93
C GLY A 76 -6.00 -5.97 12.77
N ILE A 77 -5.59 -7.17 12.35
CA ILE A 77 -4.73 -7.39 11.18
C ILE A 77 -5.31 -6.81 9.88
N SER A 78 -6.63 -6.63 9.82
CA SER A 78 -7.33 -6.00 8.69
C SER A 78 -7.04 -4.50 8.57
N GLN A 79 -6.50 -3.87 9.61
CA GLN A 79 -6.08 -2.47 9.62
C GLN A 79 -4.59 -2.30 9.29
N LEU A 80 -3.90 -3.39 8.97
CA LEU A 80 -2.55 -3.38 8.39
C LEU A 80 -2.64 -3.82 6.93
N HIS A 81 -2.10 -3.00 6.04
CA HIS A 81 -2.13 -3.22 4.59
C HIS A 81 -0.73 -3.50 4.08
N ALA A 82 -0.58 -4.56 3.29
CA ALA A 82 0.57 -4.72 2.43
C ALA A 82 0.43 -3.73 1.29
N HIS A 83 1.33 -2.75 1.25
CA HIS A 83 1.33 -1.65 0.30
C HIS A 83 2.55 -1.79 -0.62
N HIS A 84 2.36 -1.49 -1.90
CA HIS A 84 3.44 -1.36 -2.85
C HIS A 84 4.09 0.01 -2.72
N ILE A 85 5.39 0.06 -2.40
CA ILE A 85 6.12 1.33 -2.25
C ILE A 85 6.03 2.13 -3.55
N ILE A 86 6.42 1.52 -4.67
CA ILE A 86 6.10 2.02 -6.01
C ILE A 86 4.91 1.21 -6.56
N PRO A 87 3.74 1.84 -6.77
CA PRO A 87 2.57 1.16 -7.29
C PRO A 87 2.73 0.67 -8.74
N GLN A 88 2.02 -0.41 -9.09
CA GLN A 88 2.07 -0.99 -10.44
C GLN A 88 1.72 0.00 -11.55
N GLY A 89 0.73 0.88 -11.36
CA GLY A 89 0.35 1.86 -12.39
C GLY A 89 1.51 2.78 -12.77
N ALA A 90 2.31 3.22 -11.79
CA ALA A 90 3.51 4.02 -12.03
C ALA A 90 4.67 3.18 -12.55
N TRP A 91 4.82 1.95 -12.07
CA TRP A 91 5.77 0.98 -12.60
C TRP A 91 5.55 0.80 -14.11
N GLU A 92 4.34 0.49 -14.55
CA GLU A 92 3.99 0.35 -15.98
C GLU A 92 4.11 1.67 -16.76
N GLY A 93 3.70 2.79 -16.16
CA GLY A 93 3.78 4.11 -16.79
C GLY A 93 5.23 4.56 -17.07
N TRP A 94 6.14 4.35 -16.12
CA TRP A 94 7.56 4.67 -16.25
C TRP A 94 8.29 3.69 -17.17
N LEU A 95 7.90 2.41 -17.16
CA LEU A 95 8.59 1.34 -17.88
C LEU A 95 8.12 1.17 -19.33
N ARG A 96 7.08 1.90 -19.74
CA ARG A 96 6.76 2.13 -21.17
C ARG A 96 7.94 2.74 -21.95
N PHE A 97 8.96 3.27 -21.27
CA PHE A 97 10.12 3.90 -21.89
C PHE A 97 11.38 3.03 -22.01
N GLY A 98 11.35 1.76 -21.61
CA GLY A 98 12.39 0.81 -21.99
C GLY A 98 12.82 -0.15 -20.88
N GLU A 99 13.15 -1.35 -21.34
CA GLU A 99 13.76 -2.48 -20.63
C GLU A 99 12.82 -3.47 -19.93
N GLU A 100 13.24 -4.74 -19.99
CA GLU A 100 12.62 -5.91 -19.38
C GLU A 100 12.70 -5.79 -17.86
N THR A 101 11.85 -4.97 -17.27
CA THR A 101 11.92 -4.71 -15.84
C THR A 101 11.16 -5.75 -15.03
N GLU A 102 11.75 -6.08 -13.89
CA GLU A 102 11.19 -6.94 -12.86
C GLU A 102 9.72 -6.58 -12.57
N THR A 103 8.89 -7.58 -12.26
CA THR A 103 7.49 -7.34 -11.87
C THR A 103 7.41 -6.44 -10.64
N PRO A 104 6.43 -5.50 -10.51
CA PRO A 104 6.29 -4.69 -9.31
C PRO A 104 6.01 -5.52 -8.04
N HIS A 105 5.61 -6.79 -8.19
CA HIS A 105 5.41 -7.73 -7.11
C HIS A 105 6.74 -8.34 -6.63
N GLN A 106 7.58 -7.51 -6.02
CA GLN A 106 8.81 -7.94 -5.34
C GLN A 106 8.67 -7.85 -3.83
N PRO A 107 9.37 -8.70 -3.05
CA PRO A 107 9.37 -8.58 -1.60
C PRO A 107 9.92 -7.23 -1.13
N TRP A 108 10.95 -6.69 -1.80
CA TRP A 108 11.49 -5.35 -1.48
C TRP A 108 10.60 -4.18 -1.91
N ASN A 109 9.57 -4.41 -2.74
CA ASN A 109 8.57 -3.40 -3.08
C ASN A 109 7.31 -3.50 -2.21
N GLY A 110 7.23 -4.45 -1.27
CA GLY A 110 6.09 -4.64 -0.37
C GLY A 110 6.40 -4.22 1.05
N ILE A 111 5.52 -3.44 1.69
CA ILE A 111 5.70 -2.94 3.06
C ILE A 111 4.37 -3.00 3.84
N MET A 112 4.38 -3.45 5.10
CA MET A 112 3.18 -3.34 5.96
C MET A 112 3.02 -1.93 6.53
N LEU A 113 1.87 -1.31 6.26
CA LEU A 113 1.51 0.01 6.79
C LEU A 113 0.16 -0.04 7.51
N CYS A 114 0.02 0.74 8.58
CA CYS A 114 -1.28 0.92 9.21
C CYS A 114 -2.20 1.81 8.36
N ALA A 115 -3.45 1.36 8.19
CA ALA A 115 -4.46 1.98 7.33
C ALA A 115 -4.67 3.46 7.67
N LEU A 116 -4.80 3.73 8.97
CA LEU A 116 -5.30 5.00 9.49
C LEU A 116 -4.28 6.14 9.41
N TYR A 117 -2.99 5.83 9.54
CA TYR A 117 -1.96 6.87 9.70
C TYR A 117 -0.97 6.89 8.55
N HIS A 118 -0.41 5.74 8.17
CA HIS A 118 0.69 5.70 7.20
C HIS A 118 0.24 5.31 5.80
N HIS A 119 -0.82 4.51 5.63
CA HIS A 119 -1.36 4.24 4.31
C HIS A 119 -2.24 5.39 3.81
N ASN A 120 -3.40 5.61 4.45
CA ASN A 120 -4.42 6.60 4.03
C ASN A 120 -4.62 7.71 5.07
N GLY A 121 -3.59 8.01 5.87
CA GLY A 121 -3.64 9.10 6.85
C GLY A 121 -3.27 10.44 6.22
N PRO A 122 -3.58 11.58 6.87
CA PRO A 122 -3.28 12.92 6.34
C PRO A 122 -1.80 13.22 6.08
N ARG A 123 -0.90 12.40 6.65
CA ARG A 123 0.56 12.44 6.43
C ARG A 123 1.10 11.09 5.94
N GLY A 124 0.21 10.22 5.46
CA GLY A 124 0.56 8.91 4.93
C GLY A 124 1.00 8.97 3.48
N ILE A 125 1.05 7.80 2.86
CA ILE A 125 1.41 7.63 1.46
C ILE A 125 0.33 8.19 0.52
N HIS A 126 -0.95 8.00 0.88
CA HIS A 126 -2.10 8.51 0.14
C HIS A 126 -2.95 9.46 1.01
N PRO A 127 -2.48 10.70 1.25
CA PRO A 127 -3.19 11.67 2.08
C PRO A 127 -4.49 12.18 1.46
N ASP A 128 -4.63 12.05 0.14
CA ASP A 128 -5.84 12.32 -0.62
C ASP A 128 -6.98 11.34 -0.31
N TYR A 129 -6.70 10.06 -0.03
CA TYR A 129 -7.72 9.13 0.48
C TYR A 129 -8.20 9.51 1.89
N ALA A 130 -7.33 10.11 2.72
CA ALA A 130 -7.75 10.68 3.99
C ALA A 130 -8.79 11.80 3.77
N ARG A 131 -8.49 12.71 2.83
CA ARG A 131 -9.38 13.79 2.44
C ARG A 131 -10.69 13.29 1.82
N ALA A 132 -10.63 12.29 0.93
CA ALA A 132 -11.82 11.69 0.33
C ALA A 132 -12.74 11.10 1.41
N ARG A 133 -12.17 10.41 2.40
CA ARG A 133 -12.94 9.89 3.54
C ARG A 133 -13.69 10.99 4.31
N GLU A 134 -13.05 12.13 4.55
CA GLU A 134 -13.68 13.28 5.21
C GLU A 134 -14.82 13.88 4.39
N ILE A 135 -14.65 13.93 3.07
CA ILE A 135 -15.61 14.48 2.11
C ILE A 135 -16.77 13.50 1.85
N TYR A 136 -16.56 12.19 2.04
CA TYR A 136 -17.53 11.15 1.69
C TYR A 136 -18.94 11.41 2.21
N LYS A 137 -19.07 11.88 3.46
CA LYS A 137 -20.36 12.26 4.08
C LYS A 137 -21.17 13.31 3.28
N PHE A 138 -20.52 14.08 2.42
CA PHE A 138 -21.12 15.11 1.58
C PHE A 138 -21.10 14.73 0.09
N ASN A 139 -20.09 13.98 -0.35
CA ASN A 139 -19.95 13.51 -1.72
C ASN A 139 -19.51 12.04 -1.75
N GLN A 140 -20.46 11.15 -2.07
CA GLN A 140 -20.23 9.71 -2.15
C GLN A 140 -19.29 9.32 -3.30
N ASN A 141 -19.05 10.20 -4.28
CA ASN A 141 -18.12 9.98 -5.39
C ASN A 141 -16.67 10.38 -5.06
N SER A 142 -16.39 10.92 -3.88
CA SER A 142 -15.06 11.43 -3.51
C SER A 142 -13.91 10.43 -3.68
N PHE A 143 -14.14 9.13 -3.45
CA PHE A 143 -13.11 8.10 -3.71
C PHE A 143 -12.88 7.86 -5.21
N ASN A 144 -13.95 7.91 -6.02
CA ASN A 144 -13.85 7.77 -7.47
C ASN A 144 -13.14 8.97 -8.10
N GLU A 145 -13.33 10.17 -7.53
CA GLU A 145 -12.61 11.38 -7.95
C GLU A 145 -11.10 11.26 -7.71
N VAL A 146 -10.67 10.78 -6.53
CA VAL A 146 -9.25 10.52 -6.24
C VAL A 146 -8.67 9.50 -7.22
N ALA A 147 -9.38 8.41 -7.44
CA ALA A 147 -8.93 7.38 -8.37
C ALA A 147 -8.81 7.86 -9.82
N HIS A 148 -9.74 8.70 -10.27
CA HIS A 148 -9.68 9.30 -11.60
C HIS A 148 -8.47 10.24 -11.72
N GLU A 149 -8.16 11.00 -10.67
CA GLU A 149 -6.97 11.84 -10.62
C GLU A 149 -5.68 11.01 -10.64
N HIS A 150 -5.62 9.92 -9.88
CA HIS A 150 -4.49 8.98 -9.93
C HIS A 150 -4.24 8.46 -11.34
N HIS A 151 -5.31 8.10 -12.07
CA HIS A 151 -5.18 7.63 -13.44
C HIS A 151 -4.57 8.68 -14.37
N LYS A 152 -4.98 9.94 -14.26
CA LYS A 152 -4.39 11.04 -15.05
C LYS A 152 -2.92 11.23 -14.74
N LEU A 153 -2.56 11.26 -13.46
CA LEU A 153 -1.16 11.40 -13.02
C LEU A 153 -0.30 10.25 -13.55
N ILE A 154 -0.82 9.01 -13.53
CA ILE A 154 -0.16 7.85 -14.16
C ILE A 154 0.06 8.07 -15.67
N GLU A 155 -0.96 8.53 -16.41
CA GLU A 155 -0.87 8.81 -17.85
C GLU A 155 0.16 9.92 -18.15
N GLU A 156 0.35 10.87 -17.23
CA GLU A 156 1.34 11.94 -17.31
C GLU A 156 2.73 11.55 -16.79
N GLY A 157 2.89 10.33 -16.25
CA GLY A 157 4.14 9.86 -15.65
C GLY A 157 4.49 10.53 -14.31
N ILE A 158 3.51 11.16 -13.66
CA ILE A 158 3.66 11.86 -12.38
C ILE A 158 3.26 10.92 -11.24
N PRO A 159 4.06 10.83 -10.16
CA PRO A 159 3.65 10.13 -8.95
C PRO A 159 2.34 10.66 -8.37
N TYR A 160 1.40 9.77 -8.11
CA TYR A 160 0.12 10.10 -7.46
C TYR A 160 0.12 9.83 -5.94
N TRP A 161 1.26 9.39 -5.40
CA TRP A 161 1.46 9.14 -3.97
C TRP A 161 2.55 10.06 -3.42
N ASN A 162 2.72 10.06 -2.09
CA ASN A 162 3.81 10.76 -1.45
C ASN A 162 5.13 9.98 -1.58
N THR A 163 6.01 10.45 -2.46
CA THR A 163 7.33 9.85 -2.73
C THR A 163 8.40 10.20 -1.71
N GLU A 164 8.11 11.08 -0.73
CA GLU A 164 9.07 11.51 0.30
C GLU A 164 9.71 10.34 1.05
N TYR A 165 8.97 9.24 1.21
CA TYR A 165 9.36 8.09 1.99
C TYR A 165 9.87 6.92 1.17
N ASP A 166 9.87 6.97 -0.17
CA ASP A 166 10.10 5.79 -1.02
C ASP A 166 11.44 5.11 -0.72
N ASN A 167 12.54 5.86 -0.72
CA ASN A 167 13.88 5.31 -0.43
C ASN A 167 13.95 4.68 0.96
N LEU A 168 13.36 5.34 1.95
CA LEU A 168 13.33 4.86 3.33
C LEU A 168 12.54 3.55 3.45
N LEU A 169 11.37 3.48 2.82
CA LEU A 169 10.54 2.29 2.82
C LEU A 169 11.19 1.15 2.05
N TYR A 170 11.91 1.44 0.95
CA TYR A 170 12.67 0.44 0.21
C TYR A 170 13.78 -0.17 1.02
N ASP A 171 14.57 0.66 1.71
CA ASP A 171 15.63 0.17 2.58
C ASP A 171 15.06 -0.73 3.68
N ILE A 172 13.95 -0.32 4.32
CA ILE A 172 13.27 -1.15 5.33
C ILE A 172 12.79 -2.47 4.72
N ALA A 173 12.09 -2.43 3.60
CA ALA A 173 11.55 -3.63 2.97
C ALA A 173 12.65 -4.59 2.52
N ARG A 174 13.77 -4.06 1.98
CA ARG A 174 14.96 -4.84 1.62
C ARG A 174 15.56 -5.50 2.86
N ASP A 175 15.93 -4.72 3.87
CA ASP A 175 16.62 -5.22 5.06
C ASP A 175 15.75 -6.27 5.79
N ARG A 176 14.44 -6.03 5.93
CA ARG A 176 13.49 -7.01 6.49
C ARG A 176 13.39 -8.28 5.66
N THR A 177 13.46 -8.16 4.34
CA THR A 177 13.39 -9.31 3.42
C THR A 177 14.65 -10.18 3.55
N GLU A 178 15.82 -9.55 3.59
CA GLU A 178 17.10 -10.22 3.78
C GLU A 178 17.15 -10.93 5.14
N ASP A 179 16.79 -10.24 6.23
CA ASP A 179 16.71 -10.82 7.57
C ASP A 179 15.77 -12.03 7.63
N TYR A 180 14.58 -11.90 7.04
CA TYR A 180 13.59 -12.98 7.03
C TYR A 180 14.09 -14.20 6.26
N LEU A 181 14.64 -14.02 5.06
CA LEU A 181 15.14 -15.12 4.24
C LEU A 181 16.40 -15.76 4.81
N PHE A 182 17.21 -15.01 5.57
CA PHE A 182 18.33 -15.56 6.33
C PHE A 182 17.85 -16.56 7.40
N VAL A 183 16.79 -16.23 8.12
CA VAL A 183 16.19 -17.11 9.15
C VAL A 183 15.30 -18.21 8.55
N HIS A 184 14.64 -17.93 7.43
CA HIS A 184 13.67 -18.78 6.77
C HIS A 184 14.03 -19.06 5.29
N PRO A 185 15.17 -19.72 5.00
CA PRO A 185 15.65 -19.91 3.63
C PRO A 185 14.72 -20.77 2.75
N ASN A 186 13.80 -21.52 3.36
CA ASN A 186 12.85 -22.39 2.68
C ASN A 186 11.45 -21.76 2.50
N ASP A 187 11.24 -20.51 2.90
CA ASP A 187 9.98 -19.76 2.67
C ASP A 187 10.21 -18.56 1.73
N PRO A 188 10.53 -18.80 0.44
CA PRO A 188 10.77 -17.73 -0.52
C PRO A 188 9.50 -16.93 -0.83
N PHE A 189 9.68 -15.72 -1.35
CA PHE A 189 8.56 -14.88 -1.76
C PHE A 189 7.72 -15.56 -2.87
N PRO A 190 6.37 -15.58 -2.75
CA PRO A 190 5.51 -16.20 -3.76
C PRO A 190 5.31 -15.26 -4.95
N TYR A 191 6.11 -15.45 -6.00
CA TYR A 191 6.01 -14.68 -7.25
C TYR A 191 4.78 -15.01 -8.13
N LYS A 192 3.99 -16.03 -7.76
CA LYS A 192 2.82 -16.51 -8.52
C LYS A 192 1.54 -16.37 -7.70
#